data_AF-A0AA50Z8V1-F1
#
_entry.id   AF-A0AA50Z8V1-F1
#
_cell.length_a   1.000
_cell.length_b   1.000
_cell.length_c   1.000
_cell.angle_alpha   90.00
_cell.angle_beta   90.00
_cell.angle_gamma   90.00
#
_symmetry.space_group_name_H-M   'P 1'
#
loop_
_entity.id
_entity.type
_entity.pdbx_description
1 polymer ?
#
loop_
_entity_poly.entity_id
_entity_poly.type
_entity_poly.pdbx_seq_one_letter_code
_entity_poly.pdbx_strand_id
1 'polypeptide(L)'
;VKLYAKYARNKLLPFLKCSDNYPIQEALDICQSNEFYPEMVFLLGRIGNTREALQIIIEHLNDINQAINFCQEHNDKELWTDLIKQSVDKPECVTLLLKRIGNYVDPRMLIQNIQP
;
A
#
# COMPACT_ATOMS: atom_id res chain seq x y z
N VAL A 1 13.17 -3.66 17.58
CA VAL A 1 12.23 -4.21 16.56
C VAL A 1 12.19 -5.74 16.56
N LYS A 2 13.31 -6.47 16.40
CA LYS A 2 13.35 -7.96 16.38
C LYS A 2 12.59 -8.65 17.53
N LEU A 3 12.76 -8.18 18.77
CA LEU A 3 12.05 -8.73 19.94
C LEU A 3 10.53 -8.48 19.87
N TYR A 4 10.09 -7.29 19.47
CA TYR A 4 8.66 -7.01 19.29
C TYR A 4 8.06 -7.82 18.13
N ALA A 5 8.79 -8.00 17.03
CA ALA A 5 8.37 -8.83 15.90
C ALA A 5 8.15 -10.29 16.32
N LYS A 6 9.03 -10.80 17.18
CA LYS A 6 9.00 -12.20 17.63
C LYS A 6 8.02 -12.47 18.78
N TYR A 7 7.85 -11.51 19.70
CA TYR A 7 7.09 -11.73 20.94
C TYR A 7 5.79 -10.93 21.04
N ALA A 8 5.63 -9.83 20.29
CA ALA A 8 4.49 -8.93 20.43
C ALA A 8 4.19 -8.13 19.14
N ARG A 9 3.78 -8.82 18.07
CA ARG A 9 3.39 -8.20 16.78
C ARG A 9 2.42 -7.03 16.96
N ASN A 10 1.35 -7.21 17.74
CA ASN A 10 0.34 -6.16 17.99
C ASN A 10 0.92 -4.90 18.67
N LYS A 11 2.07 -5.00 19.33
CA LYS A 11 2.77 -3.86 19.95
C LYS A 11 3.84 -3.27 19.05
N LEU A 12 4.19 -3.92 17.94
CA LEU A 12 5.20 -3.45 17.01
C LEU A 12 4.71 -2.20 16.28
N LEU A 13 3.50 -2.21 15.71
CA LEU A 13 2.93 -1.06 15.01
C LEU A 13 2.80 0.22 15.86
N PRO A 14 2.28 0.20 17.11
CA PRO A 14 2.29 1.38 17.97
C PRO A 14 3.70 1.78 18.42
N PHE A 15 4.63 0.83 18.58
CA PHE A 15 6.03 1.16 18.85
C PHE A 15 6.69 1.88 17.67
N LEU A 16 6.44 1.42 16.44
CA LEU A 16 6.91 2.08 15.21
C LEU A 16 6.29 3.47 15.02
N LYS A 17 5.04 3.66 15.45
CA LYS A 17 4.37 4.97 15.43
C LYS A 17 4.89 5.94 16.51
N CYS A 18 5.27 5.41 17.67
CA CYS A 18 5.67 6.21 18.84
C CYS A 18 7.17 6.51 18.88
N SER A 19 7.99 5.70 18.21
CA SER A 19 9.44 5.82 18.23
C SER A 19 9.95 6.17 16.84
N ASP A 20 10.89 7.12 16.76
CA ASP A 20 11.58 7.48 15.51
C ASP A 20 13.00 6.89 15.44
N ASN A 21 13.49 6.36 16.58
CA ASN A 21 14.89 6.05 16.78
C ASN A 21 15.18 4.56 16.52
N TYR A 22 14.87 4.09 15.31
CA TYR A 22 15.22 2.75 14.86
C TYR A 22 15.57 2.73 13.36
N PRO A 23 16.43 1.80 12.93
CA PRO A 23 16.72 1.63 11.51
C PRO A 23 15.48 1.09 10.78
N ILE A 24 14.81 1.96 10.01
CA ILE A 24 13.58 1.63 9.27
C ILE A 24 13.83 0.47 8.29
N GLN A 25 15.00 0.43 7.64
CA GLN A 25 15.35 -0.66 6.72
C GLN A 25 15.47 -2.01 7.42
N GLU A 26 16.13 -2.08 8.59
CA GLU A 26 16.17 -3.32 9.38
C GLU A 26 14.78 -3.72 9.85
N ALA A 27 13.94 -2.76 10.24
CA ALA A 27 12.57 -3.03 10.62
C ALA A 27 11.76 -3.60 9.46
N LEU A 28 11.94 -3.05 8.25
CA LEU A 28 11.30 -3.50 7.03
C LEU A 28 11.73 -4.93 6.69
N ASP A 29 13.03 -5.23 6.72
CA ASP A 29 13.59 -6.55 6.41
C ASP A 29 13.03 -7.65 7.33
N ILE A 30 12.91 -7.34 8.64
CA ILE A 30 12.27 -8.24 9.60
C ILE A 30 10.79 -8.40 9.26
N CYS A 31 10.09 -7.32 8.94
CA CYS A 31 8.67 -7.39 8.62
C CYS A 31 8.43 -8.16 7.30
N GLN A 32 9.29 -8.00 6.30
CA GLN A 32 9.29 -8.76 5.05
C GLN A 32 9.51 -10.24 5.31
N SER A 33 10.54 -10.59 6.10
CA SER A 33 10.84 -11.98 6.46
C SER A 33 9.73 -12.67 7.25
N ASN A 34 8.87 -11.91 7.92
CA ASN A 34 7.75 -12.43 8.71
C ASN A 34 6.37 -12.12 8.07
N GLU A 35 6.34 -11.60 6.84
CA GLU A 35 5.10 -11.27 6.11
C GLU A 35 4.16 -10.32 6.89
N PHE A 36 4.75 -9.34 7.58
CA PHE A 36 4.04 -8.33 8.37
C PHE A 36 3.60 -7.16 7.50
N TYR A 37 2.64 -7.42 6.61
CA TYR A 37 2.12 -6.47 5.62
C TYR A 37 1.65 -5.11 6.18
N PRO A 38 0.82 -5.03 7.24
CA PRO A 38 0.36 -3.73 7.73
C PRO A 38 1.50 -2.89 8.34
N GLU A 39 2.48 -3.54 8.97
CA GLU A 39 3.70 -2.87 9.46
C GLU A 39 4.61 -2.42 8.31
N MET A 40 4.76 -3.22 7.26
CA MET A 40 5.53 -2.86 6.05
C MET A 40 4.93 -1.63 5.37
N VAL A 41 3.62 -1.60 5.15
CA VAL A 41 2.91 -0.45 4.56
C VAL A 41 3.17 0.83 5.38
N PHE A 42 3.11 0.73 6.71
CA PHE A 42 3.39 1.86 7.58
C PHE A 42 4.85 2.34 7.45
N LEU A 43 5.82 1.42 7.44
CA LEU A 43 7.24 1.74 7.29
C LEU A 43 7.55 2.36 5.92
N LEU A 44 6.99 1.79 4.84
CA LEU A 44 7.15 2.25 3.47
C LEU A 44 6.54 3.64 3.27
N GLY A 45 5.35 3.89 3.81
CA GLY A 45 4.75 5.23 3.83
C GLY A 45 5.65 6.25 4.55
N ARG A 46 6.35 5.82 5.62
CA ARG A 46 7.25 6.70 6.39
C ARG A 46 8.53 7.09 5.65
N ILE A 47 9.10 6.18 4.87
CA ILE A 47 10.29 6.45 4.04
C ILE A 47 9.94 7.12 2.71
N GLY A 48 8.64 7.35 2.44
CA GLY A 48 8.14 7.91 1.19
C GLY A 48 8.10 6.91 0.03
N ASN A 49 8.25 5.61 0.31
CA ASN A 49 8.25 4.56 -0.71
C ASN A 49 6.82 4.05 -0.94
N THR A 50 5.98 4.95 -1.43
CA THR A 50 4.53 4.76 -1.59
C THR A 50 4.17 3.71 -2.65
N ARG A 51 5.00 3.53 -3.68
CA ARG A 51 4.80 2.49 -4.72
C ARG A 51 4.83 1.08 -4.13
N GLU A 52 5.89 0.73 -3.39
CA GLU A 52 5.97 -0.58 -2.76
C GLU A 52 4.89 -0.78 -1.70
N ALA A 53 4.55 0.28 -0.93
CA ALA A 53 3.45 0.23 0.03
C ALA A 53 2.14 -0.16 -0.64
N LEU A 54 1.83 0.48 -1.77
CA LEU A 54 0.63 0.23 -2.55
C LEU A 54 0.58 -1.20 -3.10
N GLN A 55 1.70 -1.67 -3.64
CA GLN A 55 1.84 -3.04 -4.15
C GLN A 55 1.53 -4.07 -3.06
N ILE A 56 2.05 -3.91 -1.85
CA ILE A 56 1.75 -4.82 -0.73
C ILE A 56 0.26 -4.78 -0.36
N ILE A 57 -0.39 -3.62 -0.40
CA ILE A 57 -1.83 -3.54 -0.12
C ILE A 57 -2.64 -4.30 -1.17
N ILE A 58 -2.27 -4.21 -2.44
CA ILE A 58 -3.01 -4.84 -3.55
C ILE A 58 -2.72 -6.35 -3.63
N GLU A 59 -1.46 -6.75 -3.53
CA GLU A 59 -1.05 -8.15 -3.71
C GLU A 59 -1.25 -8.98 -2.45
N HIS A 60 -1.02 -8.42 -1.26
CA HIS A 60 -0.98 -9.21 -0.02
C HIS A 60 -2.18 -8.95 0.89
N LEU A 61 -2.59 -7.69 1.05
CA LEU A 61 -3.82 -7.39 1.78
C LEU A 61 -5.07 -7.62 0.92
N ASN A 62 -4.92 -7.58 -0.41
CA ASN A 62 -6.01 -7.64 -1.38
C ASN A 62 -7.16 -6.67 -1.02
N ASP A 63 -6.79 -5.54 -0.41
CA ASP A 63 -7.73 -4.53 0.10
C ASP A 63 -7.65 -3.27 -0.76
N ILE A 64 -8.46 -3.27 -1.81
CA ILE A 64 -8.55 -2.16 -2.77
C ILE A 64 -9.05 -0.89 -2.11
N ASN A 65 -9.92 -0.98 -1.09
CA ASN A 65 -10.42 0.22 -0.41
C ASN A 65 -9.29 0.92 0.33
N GLN A 66 -8.44 0.15 0.99
CA GLN A 66 -7.25 0.69 1.64
C GLN A 66 -6.27 1.27 0.61
N ALA A 67 -6.08 0.60 -0.53
CA ALA A 67 -5.19 1.07 -1.60
C ALA A 67 -5.69 2.39 -2.21
N ILE A 68 -7.00 2.53 -2.45
CA ILE A 68 -7.65 3.77 -2.90
C ILE A 68 -7.44 4.89 -1.87
N ASN A 69 -7.71 4.63 -0.59
CA ASN A 69 -7.51 5.63 0.46
C ASN A 69 -6.04 6.08 0.52
N PHE A 70 -5.10 5.16 0.36
CA PHE A 70 -3.68 5.47 0.33
C PHE A 70 -3.32 6.37 -0.86
N CYS A 71 -3.76 6.04 -2.08
CA CYS A 71 -3.59 6.89 -3.26
C CYS A 71 -4.25 8.28 -3.07
N GLN A 72 -5.39 8.33 -2.39
CA GLN A 72 -6.09 9.57 -2.10
C GLN A 72 -5.34 10.44 -1.08
N GLU A 73 -4.84 9.86 0.02
CA GLU A 73 -4.06 10.58 1.03
C GLU A 73 -2.76 11.17 0.46
N HIS A 74 -2.12 10.44 -0.45
CA HIS A 74 -0.90 10.90 -1.13
C HIS A 74 -1.16 11.82 -2.33
N ASN A 75 -2.40 11.86 -2.84
CA ASN A 75 -2.85 12.69 -3.95
C ASN A 75 -1.94 12.63 -5.20
N ASP A 76 -1.39 11.45 -5.48
CA ASP A 76 -0.35 11.24 -6.49
C ASP A 76 -0.87 10.46 -7.71
N LYS A 77 -0.69 11.03 -8.91
CA LYS A 77 -1.19 10.44 -10.17
C LYS A 77 -0.42 9.19 -10.59
N GLU A 78 0.87 9.09 -10.26
CA GLU A 78 1.66 7.89 -10.57
C GLU A 78 1.16 6.71 -9.73
N LEU A 79 0.86 6.91 -8.44
CA LEU A 79 0.28 5.87 -7.58
C LEU A 79 -1.06 5.36 -8.12
N TRP A 80 -1.93 6.27 -8.56
CA TRP A 80 -3.17 5.88 -9.22
C TRP A 80 -2.93 5.04 -10.46
N THR A 81 -1.96 5.42 -11.29
CA THR A 81 -1.61 4.66 -12.50
C THR A 81 -1.08 3.27 -12.14
N ASP A 82 -0.26 3.16 -11.11
CA ASP A 82 0.30 1.89 -10.64
C ASP A 82 -0.79 0.95 -10.10
N LEU A 83 -1.69 1.48 -9.28
CA LEU A 83 -2.85 0.76 -8.76
C LEU A 83 -3.79 0.31 -9.88
N ILE A 84 -3.99 1.12 -10.92
CA ILE A 84 -4.75 0.76 -12.11
C ILE A 84 -4.07 -0.40 -12.85
N LYS A 85 -2.76 -0.32 -13.08
CA LYS A 85 -1.99 -1.37 -13.75
C LYS A 85 -1.99 -2.69 -12.99
N GLN A 86 -1.96 -2.66 -11.66
CA GLN A 86 -2.07 -3.88 -10.88
C GLN A 86 -3.51 -4.41 -10.83
N SER A 87 -4.49 -3.51 -10.96
CA SER A 87 -5.90 -3.90 -10.92
C SER A 87 -6.45 -4.35 -12.26
N VAL A 88 -5.88 -3.92 -13.41
CA VAL A 88 -6.33 -4.37 -14.74
C VAL A 88 -6.14 -5.87 -14.94
N ASP A 89 -5.21 -6.49 -14.21
CA ASP A 89 -5.06 -7.95 -14.15
C ASP A 89 -6.28 -8.65 -13.52
N LYS A 90 -7.04 -7.93 -12.68
CA LYS A 90 -8.20 -8.44 -11.94
C LYS A 90 -9.48 -7.67 -12.32
N PRO A 91 -10.36 -8.21 -13.19
CA PRO A 91 -11.54 -7.48 -13.69
C PRO A 91 -12.54 -7.06 -12.59
N GLU A 92 -12.60 -7.80 -11.47
CA GLU A 92 -13.41 -7.44 -10.31
C GLU A 92 -12.90 -6.16 -9.63
N CYS A 93 -11.58 -5.98 -9.57
CA CYS A 93 -10.92 -4.82 -9.00
C CYS A 93 -11.15 -3.57 -9.85
N VAL A 94 -11.04 -3.70 -11.17
CA VAL A 94 -11.29 -2.60 -12.12
C VAL A 94 -12.68 -2.03 -11.92
N THR A 95 -13.70 -2.89 -11.81
CA THR A 95 -15.09 -2.46 -11.64
C THR A 95 -15.30 -1.67 -10.35
N LEU A 96 -14.68 -2.13 -9.24
CA LEU A 96 -14.75 -1.44 -7.95
C LEU A 96 -14.03 -0.08 -8.02
N LEU A 97 -12.86 -0.05 -8.65
CA LEU A 97 -12.09 1.16 -8.86
C LEU A 97 -12.84 2.18 -9.69
N LEU A 98 -13.40 1.77 -10.83
CA LEU A 98 -14.13 2.66 -11.74
C LEU A 98 -15.29 3.38 -11.03
N LYS A 99 -15.96 2.71 -10.07
CA LYS A 99 -17.00 3.32 -9.22
C LYS A 99 -16.46 4.34 -8.23
N ARG A 100 -15.27 4.13 -7.66
CA ARG A 100 -14.68 5.01 -6.63
C ARG A 100 -13.85 6.16 -7.21
N ILE A 101 -13.10 5.91 -8.28
CA ILE A 101 -12.14 6.88 -8.82
C ILE A 101 -12.82 8.03 -9.55
N GLY A 102 -14.06 7.88 -10.01
CA GLY A 102 -14.78 8.90 -10.79
C GLY A 102 -14.93 10.25 -10.07
N ASN A 103 -14.68 10.30 -8.76
CA ASN A 103 -14.68 11.53 -7.97
C ASN A 103 -13.30 12.17 -7.80
N TYR A 104 -12.21 11.47 -8.12
CA TYR A 104 -10.83 11.85 -7.76
C TYR A 104 -9.85 11.82 -8.94
N VAL A 105 -10.07 10.94 -9.92
CA VAL A 105 -9.18 10.73 -11.07
C VAL A 105 -10.02 10.62 -12.33
N ASP A 106 -9.56 11.25 -13.40
CA ASP A 106 -10.20 11.15 -14.71
C ASP A 106 -10.36 9.69 -15.13
N PRO A 107 -11.59 9.22 -15.38
CA PRO A 107 -11.84 7.85 -15.84
C PRO A 107 -11.16 7.55 -17.18
N ARG A 108 -10.74 8.58 -17.92
CA ARG A 108 -9.88 8.44 -19.11
C ARG A 108 -8.54 7.77 -18.82
N MET A 109 -7.97 7.96 -17.62
CA MET A 109 -6.70 7.33 -17.23
C MET A 109 -6.84 5.82 -17.11
N LEU A 110 -7.99 5.32 -16.63
CA LEU A 110 -8.30 3.88 -16.64
C LEU A 110 -8.39 3.34 -18.06
N ILE A 111 -9.19 4.00 -18.90
CA ILE A 111 -9.48 3.54 -20.26
C ILE A 111 -8.22 3.52 -21.12
N GLN A 112 -7.26 4.42 -20.89
CA GLN A 112 -5.97 4.39 -21.59
C GLN A 112 -5.05 3.23 -21.17
N ASN A 113 -5.21 2.69 -19.96
CA ASN A 113 -4.41 1.57 -19.48
C ASN A 113 -5.07 0.21 -19.78
N ILE A 114 -6.37 0.18 -20.08
CA ILE A 114 -7.09 -1.00 -20.56
C ILE A 114 -6.95 -1.00 -22.09
N GLN A 115 -5.85 -1.59 -22.60
CA GLN A 115 -5.70 -1.78 -24.05
C GLN A 115 -6.70 -2.83 -24.57
N PRO A 116 -7.22 -2.67 -25.81
CA PRO A 116 -8.12 -3.64 -26.45
C PRO A 116 -7.43 -4.95 -26.84
#